data_AF-A0A953F3C0-F1
#
_entry.id   AF-A0A953F3C0-F1
#
_cell.length_a   1.000
_cell.length_b   1.000
_cell.length_c   1.000
_cell.angle_alpha   90.00
_cell.angle_beta   90.00
_cell.angle_gamma   90.00
#
_symmetry.space_group_name_H-M   'P 1'
#
loop_
_entity.id
_entity.type
_entity.pdbx_description
1 polymer ?
#
loop_
_entity_poly.entity_id
_entity_poly.type
_entity_poly.pdbx_seq_one_letter_code
_entity_poly.pdbx_strand_id
1 'polypeptide(L)'
;MLTPQQVIEIQALLHAGELPMREIARRSGVSRGTVQAIADGRRQAAPQWPRNDYMRPDDDVPPRRCAGCGGMVHPPCRLCRVRRLKASGRGPQAEPRSNQRNERPHFRGFYR
;
A
#
# COMPACT_ATOMS: atom_id res chain seq x y z
N MET A 1 -14.49 -5.93 7.74
CA MET A 1 -13.12 -5.53 7.32
C MET A 1 -12.91 -6.01 5.90
N LEU A 2 -12.40 -5.18 4.98
CA LEU A 2 -12.21 -5.55 3.57
C LEU A 2 -10.80 -6.10 3.37
N THR A 3 -10.65 -7.23 2.69
CA THR A 3 -9.32 -7.78 2.39
C THR A 3 -8.69 -7.06 1.19
N PRO A 4 -7.35 -7.02 1.07
CA PRO A 4 -6.68 -6.48 -0.11
C PRO A 4 -7.12 -7.18 -1.41
N GLN A 5 -7.37 -8.49 -1.32
CA GLN A 5 -7.80 -9.31 -2.44
C GLN A 5 -9.21 -8.92 -2.94
N GLN A 6 -10.14 -8.62 -2.01
CA GLN A 6 -11.46 -8.09 -2.35
C GLN A 6 -11.36 -6.71 -3.03
N VAL A 7 -10.41 -5.85 -2.63
CA VAL A 7 -10.22 -4.55 -3.29
C VAL A 7 -9.76 -4.75 -4.74
N ILE A 8 -8.81 -5.66 -4.98
CA ILE A 8 -8.29 -5.97 -6.32
C ILE A 8 -9.41 -6.50 -7.22
N GLU A 9 -10.23 -7.43 -6.71
CA GLU A 9 -11.37 -7.98 -7.45
C GLU A 9 -12.39 -6.90 -7.84
N ILE A 10 -12.76 -6.03 -6.88
CA ILE A 10 -13.68 -4.92 -7.14
C ILE A 10 -13.07 -3.94 -8.16
N GLN A 11 -11.77 -3.66 -8.09
CA GLN A 11 -11.08 -2.82 -9.07
C GLN A 11 -11.11 -3.44 -10.47
N ALA A 12 -10.89 -4.75 -10.58
CA ALA A 12 -10.98 -5.46 -11.86
C ALA A 12 -12.40 -5.38 -12.46
N LEU A 13 -13.44 -5.59 -11.65
CA LEU A 13 -14.83 -5.48 -12.08
C LEU A 13 -15.21 -4.05 -12.49
N LEU A 14 -14.71 -3.05 -11.77
CA LEU A 14 -14.91 -1.64 -12.13
C LEU A 14 -14.18 -1.27 -13.44
N HIS A 15 -13.00 -1.83 -13.67
CA HIS A 15 -12.22 -1.59 -14.89
C HIS A 15 -12.83 -2.29 -16.11
N ALA A 16 -13.48 -3.45 -15.93
CA ALA A 16 -14.21 -4.12 -16.99
C ALA A 16 -15.42 -3.29 -17.48
N GLY A 17 -16.06 -2.53 -16.58
CA GLY A 17 -17.16 -1.61 -16.95
C GLY A 17 -18.47 -2.30 -17.35
N GLU A 18 -18.56 -3.63 -17.24
CA GLU A 18 -19.71 -4.42 -17.68
C GLU A 18 -20.84 -4.46 -16.65
N LEU A 19 -20.53 -4.22 -15.37
CA LEU A 19 -21.46 -4.38 -14.26
C LEU A 19 -21.78 -3.05 -13.57
N PRO A 20 -23.05 -2.78 -13.25
CA PRO A 20 -23.40 -1.63 -12.42
C PRO A 20 -22.86 -1.82 -11.00
N MET A 21 -22.54 -0.73 -10.31
CA MET A 21 -21.94 -0.78 -8.96
C MET A 21 -22.75 -1.57 -7.92
N ARG A 22 -24.09 -1.60 -8.07
CA ARG A 22 -24.96 -2.42 -7.21
C ARG A 22 -24.76 -3.92 -7.44
N GLU A 23 -24.47 -4.32 -8.67
CA GLU A 23 -24.19 -5.70 -9.01
C GLU A 23 -22.80 -6.13 -8.51
N ILE A 24 -21.81 -5.26 -8.67
CA ILE A 24 -20.47 -5.47 -8.09
C ILE A 24 -20.58 -5.64 -6.57
N ALA A 25 -21.37 -4.80 -5.90
CA ALA A 25 -21.61 -4.90 -4.47
C ALA A 25 -22.22 -6.26 -4.06
N ARG A 26 -23.22 -6.75 -4.81
CA ARG A 26 -23.83 -8.07 -4.58
C ARG A 26 -22.84 -9.21 -4.77
N ARG A 27 -22.08 -9.22 -5.88
CA ARG A 27 -21.09 -10.26 -6.18
C ARG A 27 -19.96 -10.30 -5.17
N SER A 28 -19.43 -9.14 -4.79
CA SER A 28 -18.29 -9.08 -3.88
C SER A 28 -18.68 -9.12 -2.39
N GLY A 29 -19.97 -9.14 -2.05
CA GLY A 29 -20.47 -9.21 -0.67
C GLY A 29 -20.20 -7.93 0.15
N VAL A 30 -20.17 -6.77 -0.50
CA VAL A 30 -19.81 -5.48 0.11
C VAL A 30 -20.92 -4.45 -0.08
N SER A 31 -20.90 -3.36 0.69
CA SER A 31 -21.87 -2.29 0.50
C SER A 31 -21.56 -1.48 -0.78
N ARG A 32 -22.61 -0.91 -1.41
CA ARG A 32 -22.45 0.04 -2.54
C ARG A 32 -21.51 1.19 -2.18
N GLY A 33 -21.57 1.70 -0.96
CA GLY A 33 -20.67 2.75 -0.48
C GLY A 33 -19.21 2.33 -0.45
N THR A 34 -18.93 1.05 -0.21
CA THR A 34 -17.58 0.48 -0.28
C THR A 34 -17.08 0.43 -1.72
N VAL A 35 -17.91 -0.03 -2.65
CA VAL A 35 -17.60 -0.03 -4.09
C VAL A 35 -17.33 1.40 -4.57
N GLN A 36 -18.18 2.37 -4.19
CA GLN A 36 -17.97 3.79 -4.52
C GLN A 36 -16.65 4.30 -3.95
N ALA A 37 -16.30 3.98 -2.70
CA ALA A 37 -15.05 4.41 -2.10
C ALA A 37 -13.82 3.81 -2.81
N ILE A 38 -13.93 2.61 -3.38
CA ILE A 38 -12.87 1.98 -4.19
C ILE A 38 -12.79 2.60 -5.58
N ALA A 39 -13.93 2.82 -6.24
CA ALA A 39 -14.00 3.53 -7.53
C ALA A 39 -13.43 4.95 -7.44
N ASP A 40 -13.68 5.61 -6.31
CA ASP A 40 -13.11 6.90 -5.98
C ASP A 40 -11.61 6.83 -5.61
N GLY A 41 -11.03 5.64 -5.44
CA GLY A 41 -9.66 5.48 -4.96
C GLY A 41 -9.44 5.94 -3.51
N ARG A 42 -10.52 6.19 -2.75
CA ARG A 42 -10.47 6.43 -1.29
C ARG A 42 -10.09 5.16 -0.53
N ARG A 43 -10.27 3.99 -1.16
CA ARG A 43 -9.76 2.69 -0.72
C ARG A 43 -9.03 2.03 -1.87
N GLN A 44 -7.73 1.84 -1.71
CA GLN A 44 -6.88 1.11 -2.65
C GLN A 44 -6.31 -0.10 -1.92
N ALA A 45 -6.07 -1.19 -2.64
CA ALA A 45 -5.25 -2.26 -2.11
C ALA A 45 -3.89 -1.65 -1.76
N ALA A 46 -3.41 -1.86 -0.53
CA ALA A 46 -2.05 -1.46 -0.20
C ALA A 46 -1.11 -2.13 -1.22
N PRO A 47 -0.13 -1.41 -1.77
CA PRO A 47 0.85 -2.04 -2.64
C PRO A 47 1.45 -3.23 -1.87
N GLN A 48 1.38 -4.42 -2.47
CA GLN A 48 2.14 -5.56 -1.98
C GLN A 48 3.60 -5.26 -2.29
N TRP A 49 4.26 -4.55 -1.37
CA TRP A 49 5.71 -4.54 -1.38
C TRP A 49 6.15 -6.01 -1.24
N PRO A 50 7.02 -6.52 -2.11
CA PRO A 50 7.54 -7.86 -1.95
C PRO A 50 8.08 -7.95 -0.52
N ARG A 51 7.50 -8.87 0.27
CA ARG A 51 8.03 -9.17 1.59
C ARG A 51 9.44 -9.66 1.36
N ASN A 52 10.40 -8.78 1.61
CA ASN A 52 11.79 -9.12 1.44
C ASN A 52 12.16 -9.99 2.65
N ASP A 53 12.14 -11.32 2.48
CA ASP A 53 12.39 -12.28 3.58
C ASP A 53 13.79 -12.10 4.18
N TYR A 54 14.71 -11.47 3.46
CA TYR A 54 16.01 -11.00 3.96
C TYR A 54 15.92 -9.88 5.03
N MET A 55 14.71 -9.42 5.40
CA MET A 55 14.46 -8.29 6.31
C MET A 55 13.60 -8.65 7.53
N ARG A 56 13.34 -9.93 7.83
CA ARG A 56 12.97 -10.29 9.21
C ARG A 56 14.25 -10.22 10.06
N PRO A 57 14.27 -9.49 11.18
CA PRO A 57 15.20 -9.87 12.24
C PRO A 57 14.96 -11.37 12.47
N ASP A 58 16.00 -12.18 12.57
CA ASP A 58 15.83 -13.45 13.25
C ASP A 58 15.26 -13.08 14.62
N ASP A 59 13.98 -13.42 14.84
CA ASP A 59 13.24 -13.02 16.04
C ASP A 59 13.95 -13.54 17.31
N ASP A 60 14.88 -14.49 17.14
CA ASP A 60 15.73 -15.11 18.15
C ASP A 60 17.04 -14.37 18.48
N VAL A 61 17.43 -13.34 17.73
CA VAL A 61 18.67 -12.60 18.01
C VAL A 61 18.37 -11.42 18.93
N PRO A 62 18.88 -11.36 20.17
CA PRO A 62 18.63 -10.23 21.05
C PRO A 62 19.23 -8.93 20.46
N PRO A 63 18.56 -7.78 20.64
CA PRO A 63 19.08 -6.50 20.17
C PRO A 63 20.39 -6.17 20.90
N ARG A 64 21.38 -5.68 20.14
CA ARG A 64 22.70 -5.28 20.65
C ARG A 64 22.99 -3.83 20.29
N ARG A 65 23.84 -3.16 21.07
CA ARG A 65 24.35 -1.83 20.69
C ARG A 65 25.29 -1.97 19.50
N CYS A 66 25.06 -1.18 18.45
CA CYS A 66 25.93 -1.14 17.28
C CYS A 66 27.24 -0.40 17.61
N ALA A 67 28.39 -1.03 17.33
CA ALA A 67 29.71 -0.41 17.52
C ALA A 67 29.92 0.85 16.66
N GLY A 68 29.23 0.99 15.52
CA GLY A 68 29.38 2.14 14.63
C GLY A 68 28.54 3.37 15.00
N CYS A 69 27.33 3.19 15.56
CA CYS A 69 26.42 4.32 15.83
C CYS A 69 25.84 4.36 17.25
N GLY A 70 26.13 3.37 18.09
CA GLY A 70 25.62 3.25 19.46
C GLY A 70 24.15 2.82 19.57
N GLY A 71 23.41 2.75 18.46
CA GLY A 71 21.98 2.39 18.46
C GLY A 71 21.74 0.93 18.89
N MET A 72 20.69 0.71 19.68
CA MET A 72 20.20 -0.64 20.04
C MET A 72 19.41 -1.21 18.86
N VAL A 73 19.95 -2.24 18.22
CA VAL A 73 19.42 -2.79 16.94
C VAL A 73 19.60 -4.30 16.88
N HIS A 74 18.80 -4.98 16.07
CA HIS A 74 19.12 -6.33 15.61
C HIS A 74 20.17 -6.23 14.50
N PRO A 75 21.30 -6.96 14.60
CA PRO A 75 22.30 -6.98 13.54
C PRO A 75 21.71 -7.64 12.28
N PRO A 76 22.07 -7.17 11.07
CA PRO A 76 22.94 -6.02 10.77
C PRO A 76 22.28 -4.64 11.04
N CYS A 77 23.07 -3.63 11.44
CA CYS A 77 22.55 -2.33 11.88
C CYS A 77 21.83 -1.54 10.77
N ARG A 78 20.49 -1.59 10.78
CA ARG A 78 19.64 -0.87 9.82
C ARG A 78 19.76 0.65 9.95
N LEU A 79 20.00 1.17 11.15
CA LEU A 79 20.18 2.60 11.37
C LEU A 79 21.40 3.15 10.61
N CYS A 80 22.54 2.47 10.72
CA CYS A 80 23.74 2.81 9.95
C CYS A 80 23.48 2.71 8.43
N ARG A 81 22.80 1.65 7.99
CA ARG A 81 22.45 1.47 6.58
C ARG A 81 21.61 2.63 6.05
N VAL A 82 20.53 3.00 6.74
CA VAL A 82 19.65 4.10 6.33
C VAL A 82 20.39 5.44 6.36
N ARG A 83 21.21 5.70 7.38
CA ARG A 83 22.04 6.92 7.44
C ARG A 83 23.00 7.00 6.24
N ARG A 84 23.65 5.89 5.87
CA ARG A 84 24.53 5.83 4.68
C ARG A 84 23.75 6.06 3.38
N LEU A 85 22.56 5.48 3.24
CA LEU A 85 21.70 5.70 2.06
C LEU A 85 21.24 7.16 1.95
N LYS A 86 20.87 7.78 3.09
CA LYS A 86 20.53 9.21 3.13
C LYS A 86 21.73 10.08 2.75
N ALA A 87 22.92 9.78 3.29
CA ALA A 87 24.14 10.51 2.98
C ALA A 87 24.58 10.36 1.51
N SER A 88 24.32 9.22 0.88
CA SER A 88 24.68 8.98 -0.53
C SER A 88 23.63 9.48 -1.54
N GLY A 89 22.54 10.09 -1.08
CA GLY A 89 21.41 10.49 -1.95
C GLY A 89 20.64 9.31 -2.54
N ARG A 90 20.99 8.06 -2.20
CA ARG A 90 20.31 6.82 -2.63
C ARG A 90 19.27 6.35 -1.62
N GLY A 91 18.77 7.25 -0.78
CA GLY A 91 17.63 6.96 0.09
C GLY A 91 16.38 6.73 -0.76
N PRO A 92 15.42 5.89 -0.34
CA PRO A 92 14.09 5.97 -0.90
C PRO A 92 13.67 7.43 -0.75
N GLN A 93 13.46 8.12 -1.88
CA GLN A 93 12.80 9.41 -1.82
C GLN A 93 11.48 9.10 -1.14
N ALA A 94 11.26 9.67 0.05
CA ALA A 94 9.92 9.70 0.58
C ALA A 94 9.16 10.48 -0.48
N GLU A 95 8.43 9.77 -1.36
CA GLU A 95 7.52 10.43 -2.26
C GLU A 95 6.71 11.36 -1.37
N PRO A 96 6.76 12.69 -1.61
CA PRO A 96 5.90 13.60 -0.87
C PRO A 96 4.52 12.99 -1.03
N ARG A 97 3.85 12.67 0.10
CA ARG A 97 2.52 12.06 0.12
C ARG A 97 1.64 12.86 -0.81
N SER A 98 1.59 12.46 -2.07
CA SER A 98 1.04 13.27 -3.13
C SER A 98 -0.42 13.37 -2.76
N ASN A 99 -0.86 14.59 -2.51
CA ASN A 99 -2.24 14.91 -2.23
C ASN A 99 -3.00 14.65 -3.54
N GLN A 100 -3.20 13.37 -3.92
CA GLN A 100 -3.94 12.90 -5.09
C GLN A 100 -5.45 13.17 -4.93
N ARG A 101 -5.80 14.33 -4.36
CA ARG A 101 -7.16 14.83 -4.25
C ARG A 101 -7.67 15.42 -5.56
N ASN A 102 -6.80 15.81 -6.50
CA ASN A 102 -7.20 16.80 -7.51
C ASN A 102 -7.10 16.40 -8.98
N GLU A 103 -6.74 15.17 -9.34
CA GLU A 103 -6.69 14.78 -10.76
C GLU A 103 -7.48 13.49 -10.97
N ARG A 104 -8.79 13.56 -10.71
CA ARG A 104 -9.72 12.50 -11.13
C ARG A 104 -10.32 12.84 -12.48
N PRO A 105 -10.30 11.93 -13.46
CA PRO A 105 -11.32 11.96 -14.48
C PRO A 105 -12.65 11.70 -13.75
N HIS A 106 -13.53 12.69 -13.80
CA HIS A 106 -14.92 12.52 -13.44
C HIS A 106 -15.45 11.40 -14.34
N PHE A 107 -15.58 10.16 -13.84
CA PHE A 107 -16.39 9.13 -14.50
C PHE A 107 -17.85 9.59 -14.43
N ARG A 108 -18.18 10.58 -15.27
CA ARG A 108 -19.53 11.07 -15.50
C ARG A 108 -20.11 10.25 -16.64
N GLY A 109 -21.14 9.45 -16.30
CA GLY A 109 -22.04 8.82 -17.26
C GLY A 109 -21.40 7.63 -17.99
N PHE A 110 -22.12 6.58 -18.37
CA PHE A 110 -23.54 6.43 -18.60
C PHE A 110 -23.89 4.97 -18.31
N TYR A 111 -24.87 4.72 -17.45
CA TYR A 111 -25.55 3.42 -17.43
C TYR A 111 -27.04 3.73 -17.48
N ARG A 112 -27.57 3.63 -18.70
CA ARG A 112 -29.00 3.67 -19.00
C ARG A 112 -29.58 2.28 -18.82
#